data_AF-E0VNV7-F1
#
_entry.id   AF-E0VNV7-F1
#
_cell.length_a   1.000
_cell.length_b   1.000
_cell.length_c   1.000
_cell.angle_alpha   90.00
_cell.angle_beta   90.00
_cell.angle_gamma   90.00
#
_symmetry.space_group_name_H-M   'P 1'
#
loop_
_entity.id
_entity.type
_entity.pdbx_description
1 polymer ?
#
loop_
_entity_poly.entity_id
_entity_poly.type
_entity_poly.pdbx_seq_one_letter_code
_entity_poly.pdbx_strand_id
1 'polypeptide(L)'
;MPDASSKTKFLKTTFRPINLKFNCDYSKTKKIVETISSDPTTNSTSNVNFSLLQKNSEIKRIDISACEASFNILKNFNFTEDDCIKIINEYPQFLNVVPEELDLTIRQWKLCEIRYEILHKILTNRPQFLTVDCNVIRKRLQFLISICKKEEILSNLLINCPNVIFDDWQSVLDKLRHLFKDRRITLKEIVKSNALIHHLDFIKFRFNLLEKCGVYKRIIVYPHKVNKFDKTAHKNPPLSHILDLDNKRFATKVAKISQEEYYAFFELTNNVDYETDSDSELDLKSSYKK
;
A
#
# COMPACT_ATOMS: atom_id res chain seq x y z
N MET A 1 39.52 7.16 -39.62
CA MET A 1 40.08 7.88 -38.45
C MET A 1 40.21 9.33 -38.88
N PRO A 2 39.72 10.36 -38.16
CA PRO A 2 39.58 10.56 -36.69
C PRO A 2 38.10 10.93 -36.34
N ASP A 3 37.64 11.42 -35.19
CA ASP A 3 38.22 11.86 -33.92
C ASP A 3 37.16 11.70 -32.81
N ALA A 4 37.59 11.30 -31.62
CA ALA A 4 36.77 10.98 -30.47
C ALA A 4 36.74 12.16 -29.50
N SER A 5 35.89 13.16 -29.75
CA SER A 5 35.60 14.20 -28.76
C SER A 5 34.34 14.96 -29.11
N SER A 6 33.19 14.50 -28.60
CA SER A 6 32.00 15.33 -28.29
C SER A 6 30.82 14.43 -27.87
N LYS A 7 30.96 13.72 -26.75
CA LYS A 7 29.84 13.03 -26.09
C LYS A 7 29.90 13.21 -24.59
N THR A 8 29.61 14.41 -24.10
CA THR A 8 29.20 14.63 -22.71
C THR A 8 28.64 16.03 -22.55
N LYS A 9 27.33 16.18 -22.77
CA LYS A 9 26.46 17.22 -22.20
C LYS A 9 25.07 16.99 -22.78
N PHE A 10 24.26 16.14 -22.14
CA PHE A 10 22.77 16.13 -22.15
C PHE A 10 22.26 14.84 -21.48
N LEU A 11 22.61 14.64 -20.20
CA LEU A 11 22.04 13.60 -19.32
C LEU A 11 21.89 14.14 -17.89
N LYS A 12 21.19 15.27 -17.75
CA LYS A 12 20.81 15.83 -16.44
C LYS A 12 19.40 16.42 -16.52
N THR A 13 18.38 15.57 -16.62
CA THR A 13 17.01 15.79 -16.09
C THR A 13 16.03 14.80 -16.71
N THR A 14 15.98 13.59 -16.16
CA THR A 14 14.79 12.73 -15.97
C THR A 14 15.26 11.28 -15.79
N PHE A 15 15.21 10.82 -14.53
CA PHE A 15 15.33 9.44 -14.05
C PHE A 15 16.42 8.53 -14.66
N ARG A 16 17.50 8.35 -13.88
CA ARG A 16 18.48 7.26 -14.05
C ARG A 16 17.79 5.88 -13.91
N PRO A 17 18.26 4.85 -14.62
CA PRO A 17 17.79 3.49 -14.47
C PRO A 17 18.15 2.97 -13.07
N ILE A 18 17.15 2.46 -12.34
CA ILE A 18 17.39 1.83 -11.03
C ILE A 18 17.95 0.43 -11.31
N ASN A 19 19.27 0.32 -11.24
CA ASN A 19 19.99 -0.95 -11.14
C ASN A 19 19.90 -1.39 -9.68
N LEU A 20 18.96 -2.28 -9.35
CA LEU A 20 18.79 -2.81 -7.99
C LEU A 20 19.88 -3.85 -7.70
N LYS A 21 21.07 -3.38 -7.33
CA LYS A 21 22.03 -4.17 -6.54
C LYS A 21 22.00 -3.61 -5.12
N PHE A 22 21.37 -4.34 -4.20
CA PHE A 22 21.38 -3.99 -2.78
C PHE A 22 22.56 -4.67 -2.10
N ASN A 23 23.58 -3.89 -1.73
CA ASN A 23 24.57 -4.26 -0.74
C ASN A 23 24.36 -3.30 0.44
N CYS A 24 23.72 -3.79 1.51
CA CYS A 24 23.50 -3.03 2.74
C CYS A 24 24.52 -3.54 3.76
N ASP A 25 25.47 -2.71 4.15
CA ASP A 25 26.55 -3.06 5.08
C ASP A 25 25.99 -3.11 6.53
N TYR A 26 25.90 -4.33 7.06
CA TYR A 26 25.21 -4.72 8.31
C TYR A 26 25.90 -4.26 9.61
N SER A 27 27.05 -3.59 9.52
CA SER A 27 27.96 -3.41 10.66
C SER A 27 27.73 -2.13 11.48
N LYS A 28 26.95 -1.16 10.99
CA LYS A 28 26.82 0.17 11.63
C LYS A 28 25.61 0.36 12.56
N THR A 29 24.60 -0.50 12.50
CA THR A 29 23.35 -0.35 13.30
C THR A 29 23.46 -0.88 14.74
N LYS A 30 24.51 -1.64 15.07
CA LYS A 30 24.68 -2.22 16.41
C LYS A 30 25.13 -1.20 17.47
N LYS A 31 25.76 -0.08 17.06
CA LYS A 31 26.34 0.92 17.98
C LYS A 31 25.36 1.98 18.50
N ILE A 32 24.16 2.10 17.94
CA ILE A 32 23.20 3.16 18.32
C ILE A 32 22.17 2.65 19.36
N VAL A 33 22.03 1.33 19.50
CA VAL A 33 21.04 0.71 20.41
C VAL A 33 21.48 0.74 21.88
N GLU A 34 22.77 0.97 22.17
CA GLU A 34 23.32 0.89 23.54
C GLU A 34 23.40 2.23 24.29
N THR A 35 23.03 3.39 23.70
CA THR A 35 23.32 4.72 24.31
C THR A 35 22.07 5.53 24.73
N ILE A 36 20.86 4.96 24.74
CA ILE A 36 19.64 5.69 25.17
C ILE A 36 18.88 4.91 26.25
N SER A 37 19.61 4.44 27.27
CA SER A 37 19.01 3.90 28.49
C SER A 37 19.60 4.61 29.70
N SER A 38 19.05 5.79 30.00
CA SER A 38 19.16 6.44 31.31
C SER A 38 18.21 7.64 31.34
N ASP A 39 16.98 7.42 31.83
CA ASP A 39 16.40 8.19 32.93
C ASP A 39 14.96 7.73 33.22
N PRO A 40 14.63 7.33 34.46
CA PRO A 40 13.28 7.03 34.90
C PRO A 40 12.71 8.21 35.70
N THR A 41 11.50 8.67 35.37
CA THR A 41 10.47 9.15 36.31
C THR A 41 9.33 9.82 35.55
N THR A 42 8.12 9.29 35.68
CA THR A 42 7.00 9.94 36.41
C THR A 42 5.78 9.03 36.33
N ASN A 43 5.36 8.53 37.51
CA ASN A 43 4.08 7.88 37.74
C ASN A 43 2.95 8.89 37.58
N SER A 44 2.03 8.62 36.66
CA SER A 44 0.69 9.20 36.63
C SER A 44 -0.28 8.07 36.29
N THR A 45 -0.86 7.45 37.31
CA THR A 45 -2.00 6.53 37.18
C THR A 45 -3.19 7.30 36.61
N SER A 46 -3.34 7.29 35.29
CA SER A 46 -4.56 7.73 34.63
C SER A 46 -5.62 6.65 34.84
N ASN A 47 -6.67 6.98 35.59
CA ASN A 47 -7.92 6.21 35.65
C ASN A 47 -8.53 6.17 34.23
N VAL A 48 -8.16 5.17 33.43
CA VAL A 48 -8.73 4.95 32.11
C VAL A 48 -10.19 4.52 32.33
N ASN A 49 -11.14 5.24 31.73
CA ASN A 49 -12.55 4.92 31.89
C ASN A 49 -12.93 3.73 31.00
N PHE A 50 -12.54 2.52 31.43
CA PHE A 50 -12.79 1.23 30.75
C PHE A 50 -14.28 0.95 30.48
N SER A 51 -15.20 1.72 31.08
CA SER A 51 -16.63 1.66 30.75
C SER A 51 -16.93 2.00 29.28
N LEU A 52 -16.10 2.82 28.62
CA LEU A 52 -16.25 3.15 27.20
C LEU A 52 -15.80 2.01 26.27
N LEU A 53 -14.93 1.12 26.76
CA LEU A 53 -14.40 -0.03 26.03
C LEU A 53 -15.34 -1.26 26.10
N GLN A 54 -16.33 -1.27 27.03
CA GLN A 54 -17.29 -2.36 27.18
C GLN A 54 -18.28 -2.54 26.02
N LYS A 55 -18.29 -1.64 25.03
CA LYS A 55 -19.14 -1.78 23.83
C LYS A 55 -18.66 -2.89 22.90
N ASN A 56 -17.41 -3.31 22.99
CA ASN A 56 -16.85 -4.38 22.16
C ASN A 56 -16.89 -5.72 22.92
N SER A 57 -17.62 -6.71 22.40
CA SER A 57 -17.77 -8.04 23.03
C SER A 57 -16.44 -8.80 23.16
N GLU A 58 -15.49 -8.54 22.25
CA GLU A 58 -14.15 -9.12 22.26
C GLU A 58 -13.31 -8.63 23.45
N ILE A 59 -13.50 -7.38 23.89
CA ILE A 59 -12.73 -6.77 24.99
C ILE A 59 -13.08 -7.41 26.34
N LYS A 60 -14.28 -7.97 26.49
CA LYS A 60 -14.70 -8.66 27.72
C LYS A 60 -13.89 -9.93 28.02
N ARG A 61 -13.17 -10.47 27.04
CA ARG A 61 -12.35 -11.68 27.16
C ARG A 61 -10.87 -11.38 27.37
N ILE A 62 -10.46 -10.12 27.26
CA ILE A 62 -9.05 -9.70 27.28
C ILE A 62 -8.65 -9.35 28.71
N ASP A 63 -7.42 -9.70 29.08
CA ASP A 63 -6.84 -9.34 30.36
C ASP A 63 -6.74 -7.80 30.50
N ILE A 64 -7.32 -7.28 31.57
CA ILE A 64 -7.34 -5.85 31.88
C ILE A 64 -5.91 -5.31 32.02
N SER A 65 -4.99 -6.12 32.58
CA SER A 65 -3.59 -5.72 32.75
C SER A 65 -2.87 -5.53 31.42
N ALA A 66 -3.08 -6.43 30.45
CA ALA A 66 -2.53 -6.30 29.10
C ALA A 66 -3.10 -5.08 28.35
N CYS A 67 -4.37 -4.75 28.59
CA CYS A 67 -5.02 -3.58 28.03
C CYS A 67 -4.42 -2.27 28.58
N GLU A 68 -4.24 -2.18 29.89
CA GLU A 68 -3.56 -1.05 30.54
C GLU A 68 -2.13 -0.87 30.05
N ALA A 69 -1.36 -1.96 29.96
CA ALA A 69 0.01 -1.92 29.46
C ALA A 69 0.09 -1.38 28.03
N SER A 70 -0.75 -1.93 27.13
CA SER A 70 -0.82 -1.49 25.73
C SER A 70 -1.26 -0.04 25.59
N PHE A 71 -2.24 0.39 26.40
CA PHE A 71 -2.70 1.77 26.43
C PHE A 71 -1.60 2.73 26.89
N ASN A 72 -0.88 2.39 27.96
CA ASN A 72 0.24 3.18 28.46
C ASN A 72 1.38 3.29 27.43
N ILE A 73 1.66 2.23 26.67
CA ILE A 73 2.62 2.26 25.57
C ILE A 73 2.17 3.27 24.51
N LEU A 74 0.91 3.22 24.06
CA LEU A 74 0.40 4.18 23.07
C LEU A 74 0.50 5.63 23.61
N LYS A 75 0.17 5.86 24.87
CA LYS A 75 0.31 7.19 25.49
C LYS A 75 1.77 7.65 25.54
N ASN A 76 2.72 6.76 25.81
CA ASN A 76 4.16 7.06 25.77
C ASN A 76 4.65 7.48 24.37
N PHE A 77 3.96 7.05 23.31
CA PHE A 77 4.20 7.50 21.93
C PHE A 77 3.35 8.71 21.51
N ASN A 78 2.81 9.46 22.49
CA ASN A 78 2.01 10.68 22.31
C ASN A 78 0.68 10.50 21.56
N PHE A 79 0.12 9.29 21.56
CA PHE A 79 -1.26 9.11 21.08
C PHE A 79 -2.24 9.78 22.05
N THR A 80 -3.26 10.45 21.51
CA THR A 80 -4.32 11.02 22.35
C THR A 80 -5.17 9.89 22.96
N GLU A 81 -5.94 10.19 24.00
CA GLU A 81 -6.87 9.21 24.56
C GLU A 81 -7.92 8.77 23.53
N ASP A 82 -8.43 9.71 22.72
CA ASP A 82 -9.36 9.43 21.63
C ASP A 82 -8.74 8.52 20.56
N ASP A 83 -7.47 8.74 20.20
CA ASP A 83 -6.76 7.86 19.27
C ASP A 83 -6.63 6.44 19.83
N CYS A 84 -6.26 6.31 21.11
CA CYS A 84 -6.13 5.02 21.76
C CYS A 84 -7.47 4.26 21.78
N ILE A 85 -8.55 4.95 22.16
CA ILE A 85 -9.91 4.39 22.17
C ILE A 85 -10.32 3.97 20.75
N LYS A 86 -10.04 4.79 19.74
CA LYS A 86 -10.34 4.47 18.34
C LYS A 86 -9.58 3.22 17.88
N ILE A 87 -8.27 3.16 18.14
CA ILE A 87 -7.41 2.01 17.80
C ILE A 87 -7.93 0.72 18.45
N ILE A 88 -8.25 0.76 19.75
CA ILE A 88 -8.78 -0.39 20.49
C ILE A 88 -10.14 -0.84 19.94
N ASN A 89 -11.01 0.11 19.59
CA ASN A 89 -12.32 -0.23 19.04
C ASN A 89 -12.25 -0.80 17.63
N GLU A 90 -11.36 -0.28 16.78
CA GLU A 90 -11.22 -0.73 15.39
C GLU A 90 -10.48 -2.06 15.26
N TYR A 91 -9.55 -2.39 16.17
CA TYR A 91 -8.72 -3.58 16.05
C TYR A 91 -8.33 -4.17 17.40
N PRO A 92 -9.28 -4.64 18.22
CA PRO A 92 -9.01 -5.10 19.59
C PRO A 92 -7.99 -6.25 19.67
N GLN A 93 -7.79 -7.00 18.59
CA GLN A 93 -6.84 -8.10 18.51
C GLN A 93 -5.37 -7.72 18.71
N PHE A 94 -4.95 -6.44 18.55
CA PHE A 94 -3.57 -6.06 18.89
C PHE A 94 -3.30 -6.16 20.40
N LEU A 95 -4.33 -6.16 21.25
CA LEU A 95 -4.16 -6.32 22.69
C LEU A 95 -3.66 -7.72 23.09
N ASN A 96 -3.70 -8.68 22.17
CA ASN A 96 -3.09 -10.00 22.36
C ASN A 96 -1.58 -9.99 22.08
N VAL A 97 -1.03 -8.90 21.54
CA VAL A 97 0.41 -8.76 21.31
C VAL A 97 1.09 -8.46 22.64
N VAL A 98 2.25 -9.07 22.84
CA VAL A 98 3.08 -8.85 24.02
C VAL A 98 3.47 -7.35 24.07
N PRO A 99 3.27 -6.65 25.21
CA PRO A 99 3.52 -5.20 25.30
C PRO A 99 4.91 -4.79 24.81
N GLU A 100 5.95 -5.58 25.09
CA GLU A 100 7.31 -5.34 24.61
C GLU A 100 7.41 -5.38 23.08
N GLU A 101 6.70 -6.28 22.41
CA GLU A 101 6.66 -6.36 20.94
C GLU A 101 5.92 -5.17 20.33
N LEU A 102 4.87 -4.68 20.99
CA LEU A 102 4.14 -3.48 20.59
C LEU A 102 5.04 -2.23 20.67
N ASP A 103 5.75 -2.05 21.79
CA ASP A 103 6.71 -0.95 21.96
C ASP A 103 7.81 -1.01 20.89
N LEU A 104 8.40 -2.19 20.65
CA LEU A 104 9.40 -2.40 19.60
C LEU A 104 8.85 -2.06 18.21
N THR A 105 7.62 -2.48 17.90
CA THR A 105 6.97 -2.20 16.63
C THR A 105 6.83 -0.70 16.40
N ILE A 106 6.29 0.04 17.37
CA ILE A 106 6.11 1.50 17.26
C ILE A 106 7.47 2.21 17.16
N ARG A 107 8.50 1.77 17.92
CA ARG A 107 9.87 2.27 17.75
C ARG A 107 10.41 2.02 16.34
N GLN A 108 10.15 0.86 15.76
CA GLN A 108 10.62 0.53 14.42
C GLN A 108 9.95 1.40 13.35
N TRP A 109 8.68 1.74 13.51
CA TRP A 109 8.00 2.75 12.70
C TRP A 109 8.68 4.12 12.82
N LYS A 110 9.02 4.55 14.04
CA LYS A 110 9.73 5.81 14.30
C LYS A 110 11.14 5.83 13.69
N LEU A 111 11.87 4.71 13.71
CA LEU A 111 13.18 4.57 13.08
C LEU A 111 13.14 4.72 11.55
N CYS A 112 11.97 4.66 10.93
CA CYS A 112 11.81 4.95 9.51
C CYS A 112 11.67 6.45 9.20
N GLU A 113 11.96 7.32 10.18
CA GLU A 113 11.99 8.78 10.04
C GLU A 113 10.66 9.40 9.57
N ILE A 114 9.54 8.76 9.89
CA ILE A 114 8.20 9.29 9.61
C ILE A 114 7.82 10.27 10.72
N ARG A 115 7.39 11.49 10.35
CA ARG A 115 6.86 12.47 11.32
C ARG A 115 5.71 11.90 12.17
N TYR A 116 5.64 12.30 13.43
CA TYR A 116 4.65 11.81 14.40
C TYR A 116 3.21 11.97 13.91
N GLU A 117 2.86 13.12 13.33
CA GLU A 117 1.49 13.39 12.90
C GLU A 117 1.07 12.42 11.79
N ILE A 118 2.01 12.06 10.91
CA ILE A 118 1.78 11.09 9.84
C ILE A 118 1.72 9.67 10.40
N LEU A 119 2.61 9.33 11.32
CA LEU A 119 2.64 8.02 11.98
C LEU A 119 1.33 7.77 12.75
N HIS A 120 0.93 8.72 13.60
CA HIS A 120 -0.33 8.66 14.34
C HIS A 120 -1.50 8.52 13.39
N LYS A 121 -1.56 9.33 12.32
CA LYS A 121 -2.60 9.20 11.31
C LYS A 121 -2.65 7.80 10.69
N ILE A 122 -1.51 7.20 10.35
CA ILE A 122 -1.45 5.85 9.79
C ILE A 122 -1.95 4.82 10.80
N LEU A 123 -1.41 4.81 12.01
CA LEU A 123 -1.72 3.80 13.03
C LEU A 123 -3.14 3.94 13.58
N THR A 124 -3.68 5.15 13.70
CA THR A 124 -5.07 5.40 14.10
C THR A 124 -6.09 5.00 13.02
N ASN A 125 -5.75 5.10 11.72
CA ASN A 125 -6.67 4.70 10.64
C ASN A 125 -6.51 3.23 10.22
N ARG A 126 -5.34 2.63 10.49
CA ARG A 126 -4.99 1.25 10.15
C ARG A 126 -4.24 0.60 11.32
N PRO A 127 -4.92 0.36 12.45
CA PRO A 127 -4.31 -0.21 13.66
C PRO A 127 -3.72 -1.61 13.46
N GLN A 128 -4.09 -2.33 12.38
CA GLN A 128 -3.44 -3.58 11.98
C GLN A 128 -1.93 -3.46 11.77
N PHE A 129 -1.39 -2.26 11.59
CA PHE A 129 0.05 -2.03 11.47
C PHE A 129 0.82 -2.15 12.80
N LEU A 130 0.10 -2.16 13.93
CA LEU A 130 0.68 -2.36 15.27
C LEU A 130 1.12 -3.81 15.51
N THR A 131 0.70 -4.74 14.66
CA THR A 131 1.00 -6.19 14.79
C THR A 131 1.93 -6.68 13.68
N VAL A 132 2.51 -5.77 12.90
CA VAL A 132 3.42 -6.10 11.81
C VAL A 132 4.82 -6.35 12.35
N ASP A 133 5.45 -7.43 11.87
CA ASP A 133 6.84 -7.76 12.19
C ASP A 133 7.80 -6.60 11.87
N CYS A 134 8.73 -6.34 12.80
CA CYS A 134 9.70 -5.25 12.70
C CYS A 134 10.59 -5.32 11.46
N ASN A 135 10.96 -6.51 10.97
CA ASN A 135 11.72 -6.67 9.74
C ASN A 135 10.90 -6.35 8.50
N VAL A 136 9.61 -6.66 8.50
CA VAL A 136 8.69 -6.29 7.42
C VAL A 136 8.58 -4.78 7.36
N ILE A 137 8.35 -4.11 8.50
CA ILE A 137 8.35 -2.64 8.60
C ILE A 137 9.67 -2.11 8.05
N ARG A 138 10.81 -2.53 8.60
CA ARG A 138 12.12 -2.00 8.21
C ARG A 138 12.40 -2.16 6.71
N LYS A 139 12.19 -3.35 6.12
CA LYS A 139 12.52 -3.59 4.71
C LYS A 139 11.51 -2.97 3.74
N ARG A 140 10.21 -3.23 3.97
CA ARG A 140 9.16 -2.80 3.05
C ARG A 140 8.91 -1.30 3.17
N LEU A 141 8.85 -0.77 4.38
CA LEU A 141 8.56 0.65 4.58
C LEU A 141 9.69 1.53 4.03
N GLN A 142 10.96 1.15 4.20
CA GLN A 142 12.08 1.87 3.60
C GLN A 142 11.97 1.94 2.07
N PHE A 143 11.56 0.84 1.42
CA PHE A 143 11.29 0.86 0.00
C PHE A 143 10.13 1.79 -0.35
N LEU A 144 9.00 1.69 0.38
CA LEU A 144 7.81 2.51 0.14
C LEU A 144 8.11 4.01 0.32
N ILE A 145 8.89 4.38 1.34
CA ILE A 145 9.39 5.74 1.55
C ILE A 145 10.20 6.21 0.33
N SER A 146 11.12 5.36 -0.18
CA SER A 146 11.98 5.70 -1.32
C SER A 146 11.18 5.98 -2.61
N ILE A 147 10.05 5.29 -2.83
CA ILE A 147 9.21 5.51 -4.00
C ILE A 147 8.25 6.69 -3.81
N CYS A 148 7.69 6.87 -2.61
CA CYS A 148 6.70 7.91 -2.32
C CYS A 148 7.34 9.30 -2.30
N LYS A 149 8.59 9.41 -1.83
CA LYS A 149 9.37 10.66 -1.66
C LYS A 149 8.75 11.72 -0.75
N LYS A 150 7.44 11.70 -0.53
CA LYS A 150 6.67 12.55 0.38
C LYS A 150 5.88 11.67 1.33
N GLU A 151 5.94 11.99 2.61
CA GLU A 151 5.24 11.25 3.65
C GLU A 151 3.71 11.25 3.46
N GLU A 152 3.12 12.32 2.94
CA GLU A 152 1.67 12.36 2.65
C GLU A 152 1.26 11.31 1.60
N ILE A 153 2.12 11.07 0.61
CA ILE A 153 1.88 10.04 -0.42
C ILE A 153 1.98 8.66 0.22
N LEU A 154 2.96 8.45 1.11
CA LEU A 154 3.10 7.21 1.87
C LEU A 154 1.90 6.97 2.79
N SER A 155 1.48 7.99 3.53
CA SER A 155 0.31 7.93 4.42
C SER A 155 -0.94 7.51 3.65
N ASN A 156 -1.23 8.19 2.53
CA ASN A 156 -2.38 7.84 1.71
C ASN A 156 -2.26 6.44 1.11
N LEU A 157 -1.05 6.02 0.69
CA LEU A 157 -0.82 4.67 0.20
C LEU A 157 -1.15 3.61 1.28
N LEU A 158 -0.64 3.78 2.49
CA LEU A 158 -0.83 2.81 3.58
C LEU A 158 -2.27 2.81 4.10
N ILE A 159 -2.95 3.96 4.08
CA ILE A 159 -4.36 4.07 4.48
C ILE A 159 -5.28 3.47 3.42
N ASN A 160 -5.06 3.77 2.14
CA ASN A 160 -5.94 3.32 1.05
C ASN A 160 -5.63 1.89 0.60
N CYS A 161 -4.38 1.44 0.70
CA CYS A 161 -3.94 0.11 0.30
C CYS A 161 -3.08 -0.51 1.42
N PRO A 162 -3.65 -0.88 2.58
CA PRO A 162 -2.87 -1.40 3.69
C PRO A 162 -2.21 -2.75 3.36
N ASN A 163 -2.80 -3.51 2.45
CA ASN A 163 -2.32 -4.79 1.97
C ASN A 163 -0.91 -4.73 1.36
N VAL A 164 -0.40 -3.55 0.95
CA VAL A 164 0.98 -3.42 0.45
C VAL A 164 2.04 -3.84 1.47
N ILE A 165 1.70 -3.83 2.76
CA ILE A 165 2.57 -4.29 3.85
C ILE A 165 2.42 -5.79 4.11
N PHE A 166 1.28 -6.40 3.77
CA PHE A 166 0.95 -7.78 4.12
C PHE A 166 1.05 -8.77 2.95
N ASP A 167 0.70 -8.35 1.73
CA ASP A 167 0.74 -9.17 0.51
C ASP A 167 2.16 -9.69 0.23
N ASP A 168 2.25 -10.72 -0.62
CA ASP A 168 3.54 -11.08 -1.20
C ASP A 168 4.19 -9.86 -1.90
N TRP A 169 5.49 -9.67 -1.66
CA TRP A 169 6.18 -8.47 -2.14
C TRP A 169 6.32 -8.46 -3.65
N GLN A 170 6.51 -9.63 -4.27
CA GLN A 170 6.62 -9.75 -5.72
C GLN A 170 5.28 -9.38 -6.40
N SER A 171 4.15 -9.82 -5.84
CA SER A 171 2.81 -9.42 -6.27
C SER A 171 2.60 -7.89 -6.23
N VAL A 172 3.02 -7.21 -5.15
CA VAL A 172 2.96 -5.74 -5.05
C VAL A 172 3.82 -5.09 -6.13
N LEU A 173 5.04 -5.58 -6.35
CA LEU A 173 5.95 -5.06 -7.36
C LEU A 173 5.40 -5.25 -8.78
N ASP A 174 4.73 -6.36 -9.07
CA ASP A 174 4.14 -6.61 -10.39
C ASP A 174 2.94 -5.71 -10.67
N LYS A 175 2.10 -5.45 -9.65
CA LYS A 175 1.03 -4.43 -9.73
C LYS A 175 1.61 -3.03 -10.01
N LEU A 176 2.63 -2.61 -9.26
CA LEU A 176 3.30 -1.32 -9.46
C LEU A 176 3.97 -1.24 -10.84
N ARG A 177 4.63 -2.31 -11.28
CA ARG A 177 5.27 -2.38 -12.59
C ARG A 177 4.26 -2.21 -13.70
N HIS A 178 3.13 -2.92 -13.64
CA HIS A 178 2.06 -2.80 -14.62
C HIS A 178 1.53 -1.36 -14.69
N LEU A 179 1.20 -0.76 -13.54
CA LEU A 179 0.65 0.59 -13.47
C LEU A 179 1.66 1.65 -13.96
N PHE A 180 2.94 1.57 -13.56
CA PHE A 180 3.95 2.55 -13.95
C PHE A 180 4.48 2.39 -15.37
N LYS A 181 4.85 1.17 -15.77
CA LYS A 181 5.54 0.93 -17.04
C LYS A 181 4.55 0.75 -18.18
N ASP A 182 3.53 -0.07 -17.98
CA ASP A 182 2.62 -0.46 -19.06
C ASP A 182 1.50 0.57 -19.23
N ARG A 183 0.99 1.10 -18.10
CA ARG A 183 -0.14 2.05 -18.06
C ARG A 183 0.27 3.51 -17.85
N ARG A 184 1.55 3.79 -17.54
CA ARG A 184 2.09 5.15 -17.33
C ARG A 184 1.35 5.96 -16.28
N ILE A 185 0.78 5.30 -15.29
CA ILE A 185 0.01 5.93 -14.22
C ILE A 185 0.96 6.48 -13.18
N THR A 186 0.70 7.71 -12.72
CA THR A 186 1.56 8.35 -11.72
C THR A 186 1.30 7.79 -10.32
N LEU A 187 2.32 7.82 -9.45
CA LEU A 187 2.15 7.33 -8.08
C LEU A 187 1.06 8.10 -7.33
N LYS A 188 0.92 9.41 -7.57
CA LYS A 188 -0.13 10.24 -6.99
C LYS A 188 -1.54 9.75 -7.33
N GLU A 189 -1.71 9.17 -8.52
CA GLU A 189 -3.00 8.62 -8.95
C GLU A 189 -3.23 7.24 -8.35
N ILE A 190 -2.19 6.40 -8.30
CA ILE A 190 -2.22 5.09 -7.62
C ILE A 190 -2.67 5.25 -6.17
N VAL A 191 -2.02 6.15 -5.40
CA VAL A 191 -2.33 6.33 -3.96
C VAL A 191 -3.69 6.97 -3.69
N LYS A 192 -4.33 7.58 -4.70
CA LYS A 192 -5.68 8.15 -4.59
C LYS A 192 -6.78 7.13 -4.90
N SER A 193 -6.39 5.94 -5.35
CA SER A 193 -7.28 4.82 -5.67
C SER A 193 -6.99 3.64 -4.75
N ASN A 194 -7.82 2.61 -4.82
CA ASN A 194 -7.60 1.34 -4.15
C ASN A 194 -6.86 0.33 -5.05
N ALA A 195 -6.13 0.83 -6.06
CA ALA A 195 -5.56 0.01 -7.13
C ALA A 195 -4.73 -1.18 -6.65
N LEU A 196 -3.96 -1.02 -5.58
CA LEU A 196 -3.08 -2.08 -5.09
C LEU A 196 -3.79 -3.11 -4.20
N ILE A 197 -5.04 -2.86 -3.76
CA ILE A 197 -5.86 -3.86 -3.06
C ILE A 197 -6.24 -5.00 -4.02
N HIS A 198 -6.47 -4.67 -5.29
CA HIS A 198 -6.94 -5.65 -6.26
C HIS A 198 -5.83 -6.61 -6.71
N HIS A 199 -6.24 -7.81 -7.12
CA HIS A 199 -5.35 -8.76 -7.81
C HIS A 199 -4.92 -8.19 -9.17
N LEU A 200 -3.71 -8.58 -9.60
CA LEU A 200 -3.14 -8.10 -10.86
C LEU A 200 -4.04 -8.41 -12.06
N ASP A 201 -4.69 -9.57 -12.08
CA ASP A 201 -5.53 -10.00 -13.21
C ASP A 201 -6.80 -9.15 -13.31
N PHE A 202 -7.40 -8.79 -12.18
CA PHE A 202 -8.52 -7.85 -12.17
C PHE A 202 -8.11 -6.47 -12.74
N ILE A 203 -6.93 -5.97 -12.34
CA ILE A 203 -6.40 -4.71 -12.85
C ILE A 203 -6.21 -4.81 -14.38
N LYS A 204 -5.50 -5.84 -14.84
CA LYS A 204 -5.23 -6.08 -16.26
C LYS A 204 -6.52 -6.21 -17.06
N PHE A 205 -7.47 -6.99 -16.56
CA PHE A 205 -8.77 -7.23 -17.16
C PHE A 205 -9.52 -5.92 -17.41
N ARG A 206 -9.65 -5.06 -16.39
CA ARG A 206 -10.37 -3.79 -16.55
C ARG A 206 -9.70 -2.86 -17.56
N PHE A 207 -8.37 -2.79 -17.56
CA PHE A 207 -7.68 -2.02 -18.60
C PHE A 207 -7.84 -2.62 -19.99
N ASN A 208 -7.77 -3.95 -20.13
CA ASN A 208 -7.93 -4.64 -21.42
C ASN A 208 -9.32 -4.37 -21.99
N LEU A 209 -10.37 -4.52 -21.19
CA LEU A 209 -11.73 -4.19 -21.60
C LEU A 209 -11.84 -2.74 -22.10
N LEU A 210 -11.30 -1.77 -21.36
CA LEU A 210 -11.35 -0.38 -21.80
C LEU A 210 -10.55 -0.11 -23.08
N GLU A 211 -9.44 -0.83 -23.30
CA GLU A 211 -8.69 -0.79 -24.57
C GLU A 211 -9.54 -1.35 -25.72
N LYS A 212 -10.24 -2.47 -25.51
CA LYS A 212 -11.13 -3.08 -26.50
C LYS A 212 -12.35 -2.23 -26.82
N CYS A 213 -12.90 -1.53 -25.83
CA CYS A 213 -13.98 -0.56 -26.03
C CYS A 213 -13.49 0.79 -26.62
N GLY A 214 -12.18 0.97 -26.82
CA GLY A 214 -11.60 2.23 -27.31
C GLY A 214 -11.69 3.40 -26.32
N VAL A 215 -12.10 3.15 -25.07
CA VAL A 215 -12.25 4.16 -24.01
C VAL A 215 -10.90 4.51 -23.38
N TYR A 216 -9.97 3.55 -23.34
CA TYR A 216 -8.62 3.74 -22.84
C TYR A 216 -7.60 3.62 -23.96
N LYS A 217 -6.71 4.61 -24.07
CA LYS A 217 -5.59 4.60 -25.01
C LYS A 217 -4.27 4.48 -24.27
N ARG A 218 -3.48 3.47 -24.62
CA ARG A 218 -2.12 3.30 -24.09
C ARG A 218 -1.22 4.42 -24.62
N ILE A 219 -0.48 5.06 -23.71
CA ILE A 219 0.51 6.08 -24.10
C ILE A 219 1.74 5.38 -24.67
N ILE A 220 1.91 5.43 -25.99
CA ILE A 220 3.08 4.92 -26.71
C ILE A 220 4.11 6.04 -26.82
N VAL A 221 5.31 5.82 -26.27
CA VAL A 221 6.44 6.77 -26.41
C VAL A 221 7.37 6.25 -27.49
N TYR A 222 7.51 7.01 -28.58
CA TYR A 222 8.52 6.73 -29.60
C TYR A 222 9.87 7.31 -29.15
N PRO A 223 10.97 6.53 -29.15
CA PRO A 223 12.28 6.97 -28.65
C PRO A 223 12.85 8.19 -29.38
N HIS A 224 12.34 8.52 -30.58
CA HIS A 224 12.79 9.66 -31.39
C HIS A 224 11.88 10.91 -31.31
N LYS A 225 10.76 10.85 -30.56
CA LYS A 225 9.88 12.01 -30.33
C LYS A 225 9.96 12.42 -28.87
N VAL A 226 11.13 12.92 -28.49
CA VAL A 226 11.36 13.54 -27.20
C VAL A 226 10.43 14.76 -27.10
N ASN A 227 9.54 14.77 -26.10
CA ASN A 227 8.74 15.94 -25.69
C ASN A 227 7.52 16.34 -26.52
N LYS A 228 6.84 15.41 -27.19
CA LYS A 228 5.40 15.59 -27.45
C LYS A 228 4.62 14.55 -26.68
N PHE A 229 4.36 14.83 -25.39
CA PHE A 229 3.10 14.36 -24.81
C PHE A 229 2.03 14.87 -25.75
N ASP A 230 1.34 13.96 -26.43
CA ASP A 230 0.35 14.33 -27.41
C ASP A 230 -0.72 15.15 -26.68
N LYS A 231 -0.72 16.47 -26.86
CA LYS A 231 -1.64 17.39 -26.16
C LYS A 231 -3.09 17.19 -26.61
N THR A 232 -3.30 16.33 -27.60
CA THR A 232 -4.57 15.82 -28.11
C THR A 232 -4.99 14.49 -27.46
N ALA A 233 -4.26 14.02 -26.43
CA ALA A 233 -4.54 12.75 -25.76
C ALA A 233 -5.99 12.70 -25.28
N HIS A 234 -6.74 11.70 -25.76
CA HIS A 234 -7.95 11.25 -25.11
C HIS A 234 -7.70 11.21 -23.60
N LYS A 235 -8.54 11.89 -22.83
CA LYS A 235 -8.49 11.82 -21.38
C LYS A 235 -8.98 10.45 -20.96
N ASN A 236 -8.03 9.52 -20.76
CA ASN A 236 -8.33 8.24 -20.15
C ASN A 236 -9.09 8.44 -18.83
N PRO A 237 -10.04 7.56 -18.48
CA PRO A 237 -10.72 7.63 -17.19
C PRO A 237 -9.72 7.63 -16.03
N PRO A 238 -10.00 8.35 -14.93
CA PRO A 238 -9.13 8.32 -13.76
C PRO A 238 -9.07 6.92 -13.17
N LEU A 239 -7.92 6.53 -12.61
CA LEU A 239 -7.69 5.18 -12.08
C LEU A 239 -8.77 4.72 -11.09
N SER A 240 -9.26 5.62 -10.24
CA SER A 240 -10.33 5.30 -9.28
C SER A 240 -11.65 4.92 -9.97
N HIS A 241 -11.98 5.51 -11.12
CA HIS A 241 -13.15 5.08 -11.89
C HIS A 241 -12.92 3.72 -12.56
N ILE A 242 -11.67 3.42 -12.90
CA ILE A 242 -11.32 2.13 -13.51
C ILE A 242 -11.40 1.01 -12.47
N LEU A 243 -10.85 1.18 -11.27
CA LEU A 243 -10.66 0.07 -10.32
C LEU A 243 -11.61 0.09 -9.11
N ASP A 244 -12.00 1.27 -8.61
CA ASP A 244 -12.70 1.37 -7.33
C ASP A 244 -14.23 1.25 -7.46
N LEU A 245 -14.78 1.32 -8.67
CA LEU A 245 -16.20 1.13 -8.93
C LEU A 245 -16.59 -0.35 -8.98
N ASP A 246 -17.80 -0.69 -8.55
CA ASP A 246 -18.37 -2.02 -8.77
C ASP A 246 -18.49 -2.34 -10.28
N ASN A 247 -18.56 -3.63 -10.62
CA ASN A 247 -18.54 -4.11 -12.01
C ASN A 247 -19.65 -3.48 -12.86
N LYS A 248 -20.86 -3.30 -12.31
CA LYS A 248 -22.00 -2.72 -13.03
C LYS A 248 -21.78 -1.24 -13.35
N ARG A 249 -21.34 -0.45 -12.35
CA ARG A 249 -21.04 0.98 -12.57
C ARG A 249 -19.85 1.15 -13.49
N PHE A 250 -18.81 0.33 -13.36
CA PHE A 250 -17.66 0.35 -14.26
C PHE A 250 -18.09 0.07 -15.71
N ALA A 251 -18.81 -1.03 -15.96
CA ALA A 251 -19.28 -1.40 -17.30
C ALA A 251 -20.11 -0.27 -17.95
N THR A 252 -21.14 0.19 -17.25
CA THR A 252 -22.12 1.13 -17.83
C THR A 252 -21.63 2.58 -17.84
N LYS A 253 -20.91 3.04 -16.82
CA LYS A 253 -20.50 4.45 -16.69
C LYS A 253 -19.12 4.73 -17.24
N VAL A 254 -18.21 3.77 -17.21
CA VAL A 254 -16.83 3.94 -17.65
C VAL A 254 -16.61 3.29 -19.01
N ALA A 255 -16.83 1.99 -19.13
CA ALA A 255 -16.60 1.24 -20.37
C ALA A 255 -17.68 1.51 -21.46
N LYS A 256 -18.84 2.03 -21.06
CA LYS A 256 -19.99 2.35 -21.94
C LYS A 256 -20.57 1.13 -22.65
N ILE A 257 -20.60 0.00 -21.94
CA ILE A 257 -21.18 -1.26 -22.40
C ILE A 257 -22.27 -1.73 -21.43
N SER A 258 -23.06 -2.72 -21.84
CA SER A 258 -24.03 -3.37 -20.97
C SER A 258 -23.33 -4.23 -19.91
N GLN A 259 -24.08 -4.63 -18.88
CA GLN A 259 -23.54 -5.51 -17.84
C GLN A 259 -23.34 -6.93 -18.40
N GLU A 260 -24.16 -7.32 -19.35
CA GLU A 260 -24.12 -8.60 -20.05
C GLU A 260 -22.87 -8.71 -20.92
N GLU A 261 -22.54 -7.66 -21.68
CA GLU A 261 -21.31 -7.57 -22.48
C GLU A 261 -20.05 -7.66 -21.62
N TYR A 262 -20.07 -7.03 -20.45
CA TYR A 262 -18.98 -7.13 -19.48
C TYR A 262 -18.74 -8.58 -19.03
N TYR A 263 -19.79 -9.31 -18.66
CA TYR A 263 -19.66 -10.69 -18.21
C TYR A 263 -19.29 -11.65 -19.34
N ALA A 264 -19.85 -11.46 -20.54
CA ALA A 264 -19.45 -12.22 -21.72
C ALA A 264 -17.94 -12.03 -22.01
N PHE A 265 -17.43 -10.79 -21.92
CA PHE A 265 -16.01 -10.53 -22.08
C PHE A 265 -15.15 -11.13 -20.96
N PHE A 266 -15.64 -11.13 -19.72
CA PHE A 266 -14.99 -11.77 -18.58
C PHE A 266 -14.86 -13.29 -18.77
N GLU A 267 -15.94 -13.95 -19.19
CA GLU A 267 -15.92 -15.39 -19.50
C GLU A 267 -14.96 -15.70 -20.64
N LEU A 268 -14.99 -14.93 -21.74
CA LEU A 268 -14.07 -15.12 -22.86
C LEU A 268 -12.60 -14.95 -22.45
N THR A 269 -12.29 -13.96 -21.61
CA THR A 269 -10.90 -13.70 -21.21
C THR A 269 -10.38 -14.78 -20.26
N ASN A 270 -11.22 -15.23 -19.32
CA ASN A 270 -10.81 -16.26 -18.38
C ASN A 270 -10.74 -17.64 -19.03
N ASN A 271 -11.60 -17.95 -20.02
CA ASN A 271 -11.56 -19.23 -20.71
C ASN A 271 -10.35 -19.36 -21.65
N VAL A 272 -9.90 -18.26 -22.26
CA VAL A 272 -8.69 -18.25 -23.11
C VAL A 272 -7.42 -18.58 -22.30
N ASP A 273 -7.37 -18.26 -21.01
CA ASP A 273 -6.22 -18.60 -20.16
C ASP A 273 -6.16 -20.10 -19.82
N TYR A 274 -7.27 -20.84 -19.86
CA TYR A 274 -7.31 -22.30 -19.63
C TYR A 274 -7.05 -23.14 -20.88
N GLU A 275 -7.22 -22.59 -22.09
CA GLU A 275 -6.93 -23.34 -23.33
C GLU A 275 -5.44 -23.34 -23.71
N THR A 276 -4.59 -22.66 -22.94
CA THR A 276 -3.12 -22.70 -23.11
C THR A 276 -2.38 -23.66 -22.17
N ASP A 277 -3.05 -24.28 -21.20
CA ASP A 277 -2.48 -25.34 -20.35
C ASP A 277 -3.51 -26.47 -20.16
N SER A 278 -3.30 -27.56 -20.90
CA SER A 278 -4.14 -28.77 -20.97
C SER A 278 -4.56 -29.33 -19.59
N ASP A 279 -5.83 -29.71 -19.49
CA ASP A 279 -6.41 -30.74 -18.62
C ASP A 279 -6.15 -30.65 -17.10
N SER A 280 -6.99 -29.90 -16.37
CA SER A 280 -7.49 -30.35 -15.06
C SER A 280 -8.67 -29.49 -14.57
N GLU A 281 -9.83 -30.14 -14.50
CA GLU A 281 -11.12 -29.64 -14.00
C GLU A 281 -11.08 -29.48 -12.47
N LEU A 282 -11.13 -28.25 -11.94
CA LEU A 282 -11.54 -28.00 -10.54
C LEU A 282 -12.34 -26.69 -10.37
N ASP A 283 -13.48 -26.87 -9.72
CA ASP A 283 -14.56 -25.93 -9.42
C ASP A 283 -14.14 -24.68 -8.62
N LEU A 284 -14.39 -23.49 -9.18
CA LEU A 284 -14.24 -22.19 -8.49
C LEU A 284 -15.53 -21.35 -8.57
N LYS A 285 -16.68 -21.95 -8.25
CA LYS A 285 -17.98 -21.24 -8.10
C LYS A 285 -18.35 -21.01 -6.63
N SER A 286 -17.51 -20.35 -5.83
CA SER A 286 -17.95 -19.94 -4.48
C SER A 286 -17.46 -18.58 -3.96
N SER A 287 -16.54 -17.87 -4.60
CA SER A 287 -15.93 -16.69 -3.94
C SER A 287 -16.44 -15.30 -4.36
N TYR A 288 -17.41 -15.18 -5.26
CA TYR A 288 -17.92 -13.87 -5.70
C TYR A 288 -19.42 -13.70 -5.45
N LYS A 289 -19.83 -13.88 -4.20
CA LYS A 289 -21.01 -13.23 -3.63
C LYS A 289 -20.65 -12.67 -2.24
N LYS A 290 -20.25 -11.41 -2.21
CA LYS A 290 -20.59 -10.41 -1.19
C LYS A 290 -20.14 -9.04 -1.65
#